data_AF-A0A9E4ILD6-F1
#
_entry.id   AF-A0A9E4ILD6-F1
#
_cell.length_a   1.000
_cell.length_b   1.000
_cell.length_c   1.000
_cell.angle_alpha   90.00
_cell.angle_beta   90.00
_cell.angle_gamma   90.00
#
_symmetry.space_group_name_H-M   'P 1'
#
loop_
_entity.id
_entity.type
_entity.pdbx_description
1 polymer ?
#
loop_
_entity_poly.entity_id
_entity_poly.type
_entity_poly.pdbx_seq_one_letter_code
_entity_poly.pdbx_strand_id
1 'polypeptide(L)'
;MSAPDRFERIEATRIVAVPGALDEIEAPFGGHLLRLAPDDLLVLQPQARVDVADRYAIVESEAGFSAAWFDRSELPRLQALSAWEFPRRGPAFAQGHLGGIPVKALFYESGVLVLVPAVLAHHLEERLGVGDRPE
;
A
#
# COMPACT_ATOMS: atom_id res chain seq x y z
N MET A 1 0.25 -13.66 -15.40
CA MET A 1 -0.51 -12.44 -15.73
C MET A 1 0.50 -11.39 -16.12
N SER A 2 0.12 -10.41 -16.94
CA SER A 2 1.06 -9.35 -17.35
C SER A 2 1.32 -8.42 -16.16
N ALA A 3 2.51 -7.81 -16.11
CA ALA A 3 2.83 -6.76 -15.13
C ALA A 3 1.73 -5.69 -15.13
N PRO A 4 1.46 -5.01 -14.00
CA PRO A 4 0.47 -3.96 -13.96
C PRO A 4 0.96 -2.83 -14.87
N ASP A 5 0.16 -2.48 -15.88
CA ASP A 5 0.58 -1.51 -16.89
C ASP A 5 0.69 -0.09 -16.29
N ARG A 6 -0.01 0.21 -15.18
CA ARG A 6 -0.03 1.51 -14.47
C ARG A 6 -0.47 1.40 -13.00
N PHE A 7 -0.22 2.46 -12.23
CA PHE A 7 -0.76 2.68 -10.89
C PHE A 7 -2.16 3.31 -10.98
N GLU A 8 -3.13 2.70 -10.31
CA GLU A 8 -4.50 3.19 -10.28
C GLU A 8 -4.83 3.82 -8.93
N ARG A 9 -5.58 4.93 -8.94
CA ARG A 9 -6.02 5.56 -7.69
C ARG A 9 -6.92 4.61 -6.93
N ILE A 10 -6.69 4.48 -5.62
CA ILE A 10 -7.51 3.65 -4.75
C ILE A 10 -8.33 4.51 -3.78
N GLU A 11 -9.46 3.98 -3.37
CA GLU A 11 -10.20 4.45 -2.22
C GLU A 11 -9.97 3.49 -1.05
N ALA A 12 -9.80 4.04 0.14
CA ALA A 12 -9.47 3.35 1.36
C ALA A 12 -10.16 4.02 2.55
N THR A 13 -9.99 3.45 3.74
CA THR A 13 -10.38 4.09 4.99
C THR A 13 -9.16 4.26 5.86
N ARG A 14 -8.92 5.48 6.36
CA ARG A 14 -7.87 5.77 7.33
C ARG A 14 -8.47 5.90 8.71
N ILE A 15 -7.83 5.26 9.68
CA ILE A 15 -8.27 5.22 11.07
C ILE A 15 -7.09 5.67 11.93
N VAL A 16 -7.28 6.76 12.66
CA VAL A 16 -6.32 7.22 13.67
C VAL A 16 -6.96 7.03 15.04
N ALA A 17 -6.31 6.25 15.91
CA ALA A 17 -6.79 5.93 17.25
C ALA A 17 -5.64 5.45 18.14
N VAL A 18 -5.88 5.28 19.43
CA VAL A 18 -4.87 4.68 20.33
C VAL A 18 -4.44 3.29 19.84
N PRO A 19 -3.15 2.91 19.93
CA PRO A 19 -2.64 1.67 19.31
C PRO A 19 -3.40 0.40 19.71
N GLY A 20 -3.73 0.26 21.00
CA GLY A 20 -4.47 -0.91 21.50
C GLY A 20 -5.86 -1.05 20.88
N ALA A 21 -6.56 0.06 20.62
CA ALA A 21 -7.86 0.01 19.95
C ALA A 21 -7.74 -0.42 18.49
N LEU A 22 -6.63 -0.09 17.84
CA LEU A 22 -6.37 -0.53 16.47
C LEU A 22 -5.93 -2.00 16.38
N ASP A 23 -5.36 -2.57 17.45
CA ASP A 23 -4.98 -3.99 17.52
C ASP A 23 -6.21 -4.90 17.67
N GLU A 24 -7.33 -4.37 18.16
CA GLU A 24 -8.61 -5.06 18.28
C GLU A 24 -9.43 -5.04 16.97
N ILE A 25 -9.02 -4.26 15.97
CA ILE A 25 -9.72 -4.19 14.67
C ILE A 25 -9.46 -5.47 13.89
N GLU A 26 -10.51 -6.24 13.68
CA GLU A 26 -10.50 -7.35 12.73
C GLU A 26 -10.59 -6.84 11.30
N ALA A 27 -9.86 -7.48 10.39
CA ALA A 27 -9.95 -7.14 8.98
C ALA A 27 -11.38 -7.42 8.49
N PRO A 28 -12.10 -6.42 7.93
CA PRO A 28 -13.37 -6.69 7.26
C PRO A 28 -13.12 -7.71 6.14
N PHE A 29 -14.08 -8.60 5.87
CA PHE A 29 -13.92 -9.75 4.95
C PHE A 29 -13.13 -9.41 3.67
N GLY A 30 -11.85 -9.79 3.64
CA GLY A 30 -10.96 -9.65 2.49
C GLY A 30 -10.18 -8.33 2.38
N GLY A 31 -10.36 -7.37 3.29
CA GLY A 31 -9.61 -6.11 3.32
C GLY A 31 -8.20 -6.27 3.88
N HIS A 32 -7.24 -5.51 3.36
CA HIS A 32 -5.89 -5.44 3.93
C HIS A 32 -5.78 -4.32 4.97
N LEU A 33 -5.31 -4.65 6.17
CA LEU A 33 -5.01 -3.71 7.24
C LEU A 33 -3.52 -3.36 7.24
N LEU A 34 -3.19 -2.08 7.11
CA LEU A 34 -1.82 -1.58 7.02
C LEU A 34 -1.59 -0.62 8.17
N ARG A 35 -0.84 -1.06 9.19
CA ARG A 35 -0.39 -0.20 10.30
C ARG A 35 0.71 0.75 9.78
N LEU A 36 0.36 1.99 9.49
CA LEU A 36 1.27 3.01 8.94
C LEU A 36 2.17 3.65 10.00
N ALA A 37 1.63 3.75 11.22
CA ALA A 37 2.26 4.18 12.46
C ALA A 37 1.55 3.45 13.62
N PRO A 38 2.06 3.46 14.86
CA PRO A 38 1.41 2.78 15.99
C PRO A 38 -0.08 3.16 16.17
N ASP A 39 -0.43 4.40 15.86
CA ASP A 39 -1.74 5.03 16.02
C ASP A 39 -2.45 5.30 14.67
N ASP A 40 -1.93 4.81 13.54
CA ASP A 40 -2.44 5.08 12.20
C ASP A 40 -2.60 3.79 11.40
N LEU A 41 -3.83 3.49 11.00
CA LEU A 41 -4.21 2.30 10.25
C LEU A 41 -4.88 2.68 8.93
N LEU A 42 -4.45 2.05 7.85
CA LEU A 42 -5.07 2.16 6.53
C LEU A 42 -5.72 0.83 6.15
N VAL A 43 -7.00 0.88 5.77
CA VAL A 43 -7.78 -0.28 5.29
C VAL A 43 -7.94 -0.16 3.78
N LEU A 44 -7.38 -1.10 3.01
CA LEU A 44 -7.36 -1.06 1.53
C LEU A 44 -8.67 -1.50 0.86
N GLN A 45 -9.78 -1.15 1.46
CA GLN A 45 -11.12 -1.20 0.90
C GLN A 45 -11.95 -0.13 1.63
N PRO A 46 -12.75 0.68 0.92
CA PRO A 46 -13.60 1.68 1.57
C PRO A 46 -14.57 0.99 2.54
N GLN A 47 -14.57 1.46 3.79
CA GLN A 47 -15.49 0.98 4.82
C GLN A 47 -16.61 1.99 5.02
N ALA A 48 -17.86 1.53 4.94
CA ALA A 48 -19.01 2.36 5.26
C ALA A 48 -19.07 2.70 6.76
N ARG A 49 -18.56 1.80 7.60
CA ARG A 49 -18.47 1.97 9.06
C ARG A 49 -17.38 1.06 9.61
N VAL A 50 -16.62 1.58 10.58
CA VAL A 50 -15.69 0.80 11.40
C VAL A 50 -15.98 1.16 12.85
N ASP A 51 -16.31 0.16 13.66
CA ASP A 51 -16.45 0.36 15.10
C ASP A 51 -15.04 0.26 15.73
N VAL A 52 -14.59 1.36 16.33
CA VAL A 52 -13.27 1.47 16.96
C VAL A 52 -13.49 1.69 18.46
N ALA A 53 -12.82 0.90 19.30
CA ALA A 53 -12.91 0.99 20.77
C ALA A 53 -12.14 2.20 21.34
N ASP A 54 -12.28 3.36 20.70
CA ASP A 54 -11.67 4.63 21.09
C ASP A 54 -12.66 5.77 20.79
N ARG A 55 -13.05 6.50 21.83
CA ARG A 55 -13.99 7.63 21.75
C ARG A 55 -13.45 8.83 20.96
N TYR A 56 -12.14 8.87 20.72
CA TYR A 56 -11.45 9.93 19.99
C TYR A 56 -10.93 9.44 18.64
N ALA A 57 -11.32 8.24 18.21
CA ALA A 57 -10.95 7.73 16.90
C ALA A 57 -11.41 8.67 15.79
N ILE A 58 -10.53 8.89 14.82
CA ILE A 58 -10.84 9.57 13.57
C ILE A 58 -10.92 8.50 12.49
N VAL A 59 -12.08 8.39 11.84
CA VAL A 59 -12.33 7.44 10.75
C VAL A 59 -12.74 8.25 9.53
N GLU A 60 -11.92 8.21 8.48
CA GLU A 60 -12.11 9.03 7.29
C GLU A 60 -11.90 8.23 6.00
N SER A 61 -12.56 8.67 4.93
CA SER A 61 -12.26 8.19 3.58
C SER A 61 -10.87 8.68 3.16
N GLU A 62 -10.06 7.78 2.63
CA GLU A 62 -8.71 8.06 2.15
C GLU A 62 -8.63 7.77 0.66
N ALA A 63 -8.11 8.72 -0.13
CA ALA A 63 -7.99 8.59 -1.57
C ALA A 63 -6.66 9.17 -2.09
N GLY A 64 -5.69 9.38 -1.21
CA GLY A 64 -4.38 9.99 -1.47
C GLY A 64 -3.35 9.03 -2.04
N PHE A 65 -3.71 7.75 -2.27
CA PHE A 65 -2.81 6.73 -2.79
C PHE A 65 -3.26 6.20 -4.15
N SER A 66 -2.28 5.79 -4.94
CA SER A 66 -2.47 4.87 -6.06
C SER A 66 -1.77 3.55 -5.76
N ALA A 67 -2.24 2.45 -6.35
CA ALA A 67 -1.68 1.12 -6.15
C ALA A 67 -1.48 0.36 -7.46
N ALA A 68 -0.49 -0.54 -7.46
CA ALA A 68 -0.23 -1.49 -8.54
C ALA A 68 0.25 -2.83 -7.96
N TRP A 69 -0.22 -3.93 -8.55
CA TRP A 69 0.17 -5.29 -8.16
C TRP A 69 1.30 -5.81 -9.04
N PHE A 70 2.46 -6.11 -8.48
CA PHE A 70 3.59 -6.67 -9.21
C PHE A 70 3.73 -8.17 -8.90
N ASP A 71 3.74 -9.00 -9.95
CA ASP A 71 4.00 -10.42 -9.82
C ASP A 71 5.42 -10.70 -9.28
N ARG A 72 5.61 -11.88 -8.66
CA ARG A 72 6.89 -12.27 -8.05
C ARG A 72 8.09 -12.14 -8.99
N SER A 73 7.91 -12.32 -10.31
CA SER A 73 8.96 -12.16 -11.32
C SER A 73 9.51 -10.74 -11.42
N GLU A 74 8.73 -9.73 -11.02
CA GLU A 74 9.13 -8.31 -11.06
C GLU A 74 9.87 -7.87 -9.79
N LEU A 75 9.91 -8.68 -8.73
CA LEU A 75 10.57 -8.32 -7.48
C LEU A 75 12.04 -7.93 -7.64
N PRO A 76 12.88 -8.61 -8.47
CA PRO A 76 14.26 -8.18 -8.68
C PRO A 76 14.37 -6.77 -9.27
N ARG A 77 13.47 -6.39 -10.18
CA ARG A 77 13.42 -5.04 -10.78
C ARG A 77 13.05 -3.99 -9.73
N LEU A 78 12.05 -4.27 -8.89
CA LEU A 78 11.68 -3.40 -7.78
C LEU A 78 12.81 -3.28 -6.75
N GLN A 79 13.45 -4.39 -6.39
CA GLN A 79 14.57 -4.43 -5.44
C GLN A 79 15.78 -3.62 -5.94
N ALA A 80 16.04 -3.59 -7.25
CA ALA A 80 17.12 -2.80 -7.84
C ALA A 80 16.91 -1.28 -7.70
N LEU A 81 15.65 -0.83 -7.57
CA LEU A 81 15.31 0.57 -7.28
C LEU A 81 15.26 0.87 -5.77
N SER A 82 15.37 -0.15 -4.93
CA SER A 82 15.25 -0.05 -3.48
C SER A 82 16.62 0.06 -2.80
N ALA A 83 16.72 0.90 -1.78
CA ALA A 83 17.88 0.94 -0.89
C ALA A 83 17.77 -0.03 0.30
N TRP A 84 16.62 -0.70 0.45
CA TRP A 84 16.32 -1.60 1.58
C TRP A 84 16.00 -3.01 1.09
N GLU A 85 16.31 -4.00 1.92
CA GLU A 85 16.02 -5.40 1.60
C GLU A 85 14.53 -5.69 1.76
N PHE A 86 13.93 -6.31 0.76
CA PHE A 86 12.55 -6.76 0.86
C PHE A 86 12.40 -7.95 1.83
N PRO A 87 11.27 -8.05 2.55
CA PRO A 87 10.97 -9.20 3.40
C PRO A 87 11.03 -10.51 2.59
N ARG A 88 11.68 -11.52 3.15
CA ARG A 88 11.84 -12.83 2.49
C ARG A 88 10.61 -13.73 2.61
N ARG A 89 9.68 -13.41 3.50
CA ARG A 89 8.44 -14.15 3.77
C ARG A 89 7.27 -13.17 3.87
N GLY A 90 6.13 -13.57 3.34
CA GLY A 90 4.85 -12.86 3.47
C GLY A 90 3.83 -13.69 4.27
N PRO A 91 2.65 -13.11 4.60
CA PRO A 91 2.29 -11.71 4.37
C PRO A 91 3.15 -10.76 5.22
N ALA A 92 3.69 -9.72 4.59
CA ALA A 92 4.53 -8.73 5.28
C ALA A 92 4.25 -7.33 4.75
N PHE A 93 4.22 -6.36 5.66
CA PHE A 93 4.08 -4.95 5.33
C PHE A 93 5.41 -4.22 5.56
N ALA A 94 5.79 -3.37 4.62
CA ALA A 94 6.96 -2.51 4.77
C ALA A 94 6.73 -1.13 4.15
N GLN A 95 7.48 -0.16 4.66
CA GLN A 95 7.50 1.22 4.18
C GLN A 95 8.93 1.60 3.84
N GLY A 96 9.11 2.25 2.70
CA GLY A 96 10.44 2.60 2.21
C GLY A 96 10.37 3.46 0.97
N HIS A 97 11.42 3.39 0.14
CA HIS A 97 11.49 4.13 -1.12
C HIS A 97 11.82 3.19 -2.28
N LEU A 98 11.29 3.50 -3.46
CA LEU A 98 11.68 2.92 -4.74
C LEU A 98 12.09 4.06 -5.68
N GLY A 99 13.35 4.07 -6.12
CA GLY A 99 13.90 5.14 -6.95
C GLY A 99 13.79 6.52 -6.32
N GLY A 100 13.82 6.60 -4.98
CA GLY A 100 13.63 7.85 -4.23
C GLY A 100 12.17 8.29 -4.04
N ILE A 101 11.19 7.52 -4.51
CA ILE A 101 9.76 7.79 -4.29
C ILE A 101 9.28 6.99 -3.06
N PRO A 102 8.62 7.62 -2.07
CA PRO A 102 8.12 6.92 -0.90
C PRO A 102 6.98 5.97 -1.29
N VAL A 103 7.06 4.74 -0.81
CA VAL A 103 6.07 3.70 -1.06
C VAL A 103 5.71 2.94 0.21
N LYS A 104 4.55 2.29 0.14
CA LYS A 104 4.16 1.22 1.06
C LYS A 104 4.04 -0.07 0.26
N ALA A 105 4.46 -1.20 0.81
CA ALA A 105 4.50 -2.45 0.09
C ALA A 105 3.94 -3.58 0.95
N LEU A 106 2.97 -4.32 0.39
CA LEU A 106 2.43 -5.56 0.95
C LEU A 106 2.95 -6.74 0.16
N PHE A 107 3.80 -7.54 0.78
CA PHE A 107 4.43 -8.71 0.18
C PHE A 107 3.62 -9.96 0.48
N TYR A 108 3.33 -10.72 -0.56
CA TYR A 108 2.70 -12.04 -0.52
C TYR A 108 3.62 -13.07 -1.19
N GLU A 109 3.22 -14.35 -1.16
CA GLU A 109 3.94 -15.38 -1.90
C GLU A 109 3.90 -15.14 -3.42
N SER A 110 2.75 -14.69 -3.93
CA SER A 110 2.47 -14.47 -5.36
C SER A 110 3.07 -13.18 -5.93
N GLY A 111 3.37 -12.18 -5.10
CA GLY A 111 3.80 -10.87 -5.57
C GLY A 111 3.76 -9.80 -4.48
N VAL A 112 3.72 -8.55 -4.90
CA VAL A 112 3.69 -7.38 -4.01
C VAL A 112 2.66 -6.36 -4.50
N LEU A 113 1.81 -5.89 -3.59
CA LEU A 113 1.00 -4.71 -3.82
C LEU A 113 1.80 -3.48 -3.37
N VAL A 114 2.10 -2.58 -4.30
CA VAL A 114 2.82 -1.34 -4.01
C VAL A 114 1.81 -0.19 -4.00
N LEU A 115 1.86 0.62 -2.96
CA LEU A 115 1.10 1.85 -2.81
C LEU A 115 2.07 3.03 -2.87
N VAL A 116 1.66 4.08 -3.55
CA VAL A 116 2.41 5.33 -3.73
C VAL A 116 1.46 6.50 -3.52
N PRO A 117 1.88 7.65 -2.98
CA PRO A 117 1.06 8.86 -3.02
C PRO A 117 0.59 9.11 -4.46
N ALA A 118 -0.71 9.34 -4.66
CA ALA A 118 -1.31 9.40 -5.99
C ALA A 118 -0.64 10.45 -6.88
N VAL A 119 -0.22 11.57 -6.28
CA VAL A 119 0.51 12.67 -6.95
C VAL A 119 1.91 12.29 -7.43
N LEU A 120 2.48 11.17 -6.95
CA LEU A 120 3.80 10.67 -7.33
C LEU A 120 3.73 9.39 -8.17
N ALA A 121 2.52 8.90 -8.49
CA ALA A 121 2.33 7.64 -9.23
C ALA A 121 3.08 7.65 -10.57
N HIS A 122 2.87 8.70 -11.38
CA HIS A 122 3.52 8.84 -12.68
C HIS A 122 5.05 8.87 -12.58
N HIS A 123 5.60 9.53 -11.56
CA HIS A 123 7.04 9.56 -11.34
C HIS A 123 7.65 8.20 -10.99
N LEU A 124 6.88 7.34 -10.31
CA LEU A 124 7.30 5.97 -10.06
C LEU A 124 7.18 5.11 -11.31
N GLU A 125 6.14 5.32 -12.13
CA GLU A 125 5.99 4.66 -13.43
C GLU A 125 7.17 4.95 -14.36
N GLU A 126 7.58 6.22 -14.48
CA GLU A 126 8.76 6.64 -15.27
C GLU A 126 10.04 5.91 -14.83
N ARG A 127 10.27 5.81 -13.51
CA ARG A 127 11.45 5.13 -12.94
C ARG A 127 11.45 3.63 -13.18
N LEU A 128 10.25 3.05 -13.16
CA LEU A 128 10.08 1.65 -13.48
C LEU A 128 10.26 1.44 -14.98
N GLY A 129 9.95 2.43 -15.82
CA GLY A 129 9.89 2.28 -17.28
C GLY A 129 8.60 1.59 -17.71
N VAL A 130 7.50 1.85 -16.99
CA VAL A 130 6.12 1.50 -17.41
C VAL A 130 5.39 2.79 -17.77
N GLY A 131 4.47 2.73 -18.72
CA GLY A 131 3.60 3.87 -19.07
C GLY A 131 3.95 4.64 -20.35
N ASP A 132 5.11 4.40 -20.99
CA ASP A 132 5.43 4.92 -22.31
C ASP A 132 4.92 3.96 -23.40
N ARG A 133 3.79 4.31 -24.04
CA ARG A 133 3.48 3.83 -25.39
C ARG A 133 3.70 5.03 -26.33
N PRO A 134 4.44 4.87 -27.44
CA PRO A 134 4.36 5.87 -28.50
C PRO A 134 2.90 5.95 -28.97
N GLU A 135 2.39 7.17 -29.12
CA GLU A 135 1.09 7.47 -29.74
C GLU A 135 0.98 6.89 -31.15
#